data_AF-F8QCW2-F1
#
_entry.id   AF-F8QCW2-F1
#
_cell.length_a   1.000
_cell.length_b   1.000
_cell.length_c   1.000
_cell.angle_alpha   90.00
_cell.angle_beta   90.00
_cell.angle_gamma   90.00
#
_symmetry.space_group_name_H-M   'P 1'
#
loop_
_entity.id
_entity.type
_entity.pdbx_description
1 polymer ?
#
loop_
_entity_poly.entity_id
_entity_poly.type
_entity_poly.pdbx_seq_one_letter_code
_entity_poly.pdbx_strand_id
1 'polypeptide(L)'
;MENHPSYPALQSLLRKYPKAAGSLFQTYNDLLLAQKWTSIELLDLSSCSRAAIKGQKPRVEPEPLRPPYIVVPCSLAESLSTSWLQAAFTHLDKLSDDKPASEIFLAMTSEDASIVYYKISRGIVKPPM
;
A
#
# COMPACT_ATOMS: atom_id res chain seq x y z
N MET A 1 15.12 -13.13 1.00
CA MET A 1 14.49 -11.97 1.67
C MET A 1 15.18 -11.63 2.99
N GLU A 2 15.47 -12.61 3.85
CA GLU A 2 15.89 -12.37 5.24
C GLU A 2 17.23 -11.63 5.42
N ASN A 3 18.14 -11.75 4.44
CA ASN A 3 19.43 -11.04 4.44
C ASN A 3 19.35 -9.61 3.87
N HIS A 4 18.16 -9.16 3.42
CA HIS A 4 18.02 -7.84 2.80
C HIS A 4 17.87 -6.73 3.85
N PRO A 5 18.45 -5.53 3.64
CA PRO A 5 18.38 -4.42 4.61
C PRO A 5 16.96 -4.00 5.02
N SER A 6 15.97 -4.17 4.13
CA SER A 6 14.56 -3.87 4.40
C SER A 6 13.82 -4.94 5.21
N TYR A 7 14.38 -6.15 5.37
CA TYR A 7 13.70 -7.25 6.05
C TYR A 7 13.39 -6.96 7.53
N PRO A 8 14.29 -6.37 8.35
CA PRO A 8 14.01 -6.07 9.75
C PRO A 8 12.78 -5.17 9.94
N ALA A 9 12.55 -4.20 9.04
CA ALA A 9 11.37 -3.34 9.10
C ALA A 9 10.06 -4.09 8.79
N LEU A 10 10.14 -5.11 7.93
CA LEU A 10 8.99 -5.84 7.42
C LEU A 10 8.68 -7.14 8.18
N GLN A 11 9.66 -7.69 8.92
CA GLN A 11 9.64 -9.07 9.44
C GLN A 11 8.36 -9.43 10.20
N SER A 12 7.82 -8.51 11.01
CA SER A 12 6.62 -8.73 11.80
C SER A 12 5.41 -8.99 10.89
N LEU A 13 5.22 -8.14 9.88
CA LEU A 13 4.10 -8.22 8.94
C LEU A 13 4.28 -9.35 7.92
N LEU A 14 5.52 -9.63 7.49
CA LEU A 14 5.81 -10.78 6.62
C LEU A 14 5.44 -12.10 7.28
N ARG A 15 5.76 -12.25 8.58
CA ARG A 15 5.37 -13.43 9.36
C ARG A 15 3.87 -13.49 9.62
N LYS A 16 3.23 -12.35 9.87
CA LYS A 16 1.79 -12.27 10.11
C LYS A 16 0.97 -12.58 8.86
N TYR A 17 1.44 -12.17 7.68
CA TYR A 17 0.73 -12.30 6.40
C TYR A 17 1.56 -13.00 5.32
N PRO A 18 1.87 -14.30 5.46
CA PRO A 18 2.78 -15.01 4.57
C PRO A 18 2.31 -15.06 3.12
N LYS A 19 0.98 -15.12 2.87
CA LYS A 19 0.41 -15.12 1.52
C LYS A 19 0.67 -13.82 0.75
N ALA A 20 0.80 -12.70 1.46
CA ALA A 20 1.04 -11.38 0.88
C ALA A 20 2.51 -10.94 1.03
N ALA A 21 3.37 -11.76 1.64
CA ALA A 21 4.72 -11.37 2.04
C ALA A 21 5.60 -10.98 0.84
N GLY A 22 5.52 -11.74 -0.26
CA GLY A 22 6.24 -11.42 -1.50
C GLY A 22 5.84 -10.05 -2.05
N SER A 23 4.53 -9.84 -2.24
CA SER A 23 3.98 -8.57 -2.73
C SER A 23 4.32 -7.39 -1.83
N LEU A 24 4.22 -7.56 -0.50
CA LEU A 24 4.57 -6.53 0.48
C LEU A 24 6.04 -6.13 0.36
N PHE A 25 6.94 -7.10 0.32
CA PHE A 25 8.37 -6.85 0.24
C PHE A 25 8.79 -6.21 -1.08
N GLN A 26 8.24 -6.68 -2.21
CA GLN A 26 8.49 -6.08 -3.51
C GLN A 26 7.98 -4.64 -3.55
N THR A 27 6.73 -4.41 -3.14
CA THR A 27 6.13 -3.06 -3.12
C THR A 27 6.89 -2.13 -2.20
N TYR A 28 7.29 -2.57 -1.02
CA TYR A 28 8.06 -1.75 -0.09
C TYR A 28 9.39 -1.30 -0.70
N ASN A 29 10.13 -2.23 -1.32
CA ASN A 29 11.42 -1.89 -1.93
C ASN A 29 11.25 -1.04 -3.18
N ASP A 30 10.20 -1.25 -3.98
CA ASP A 30 9.91 -0.38 -5.12
C ASP A 30 9.62 1.05 -4.65
N LEU A 31 8.72 1.21 -3.67
CA LEU A 31 8.39 2.54 -3.12
C LEU A 31 9.63 3.20 -2.50
N LEU A 32 10.40 2.48 -1.67
CA LEU A 32 11.53 3.03 -0.93
C LEU A 32 12.74 3.30 -1.82
N LEU A 33 13.13 2.36 -2.68
CA LEU A 33 14.42 2.39 -3.38
C LEU A 33 14.28 2.90 -4.82
N ALA A 34 13.28 2.43 -5.56
CA ALA A 34 13.09 2.80 -6.96
C ALA A 34 12.36 4.15 -7.08
N GLN A 35 11.20 4.27 -6.43
CA GLN A 35 10.41 5.50 -6.43
C GLN A 35 10.85 6.51 -5.38
N LYS A 36 11.77 6.15 -4.47
CA LYS A 36 12.37 7.05 -3.47
C LYS A 36 11.35 7.77 -2.58
N TRP A 37 10.25 7.11 -2.24
CA TRP A 37 9.25 7.67 -1.34
C TRP A 37 9.85 7.95 0.04
N THR A 38 9.32 8.97 0.69
CA THR A 38 9.72 9.40 2.03
C THR A 38 8.59 9.15 3.03
N SER A 39 8.90 9.27 4.33
CA SER A 39 7.92 9.12 5.41
C SER A 39 7.19 7.77 5.36
N ILE A 40 7.92 6.69 5.02
CA ILE A 40 7.34 5.35 4.86
C ILE A 40 6.99 4.75 6.22
N GLU A 41 5.72 4.41 6.37
CA GLU A 41 5.12 3.80 7.55
C GLU A 41 4.37 2.52 7.13
N LEU A 42 4.53 1.45 7.90
CA LEU A 42 3.84 0.18 7.66
C LEU A 42 2.59 0.11 8.54
N LEU A 43 1.45 -0.18 7.92
CA LEU A 43 0.16 -0.28 8.57
C LEU A 43 -0.32 -1.73 8.59
N ASP A 44 -0.90 -2.15 9.71
CA ASP A 44 -1.44 -3.48 9.94
C ASP A 44 -2.97 -3.47 9.72
N LEU A 45 -3.42 -3.98 8.57
CA LEU A 45 -4.85 -4.08 8.22
C LEU A 45 -5.40 -5.48 8.53
N SER A 46 -5.43 -5.82 9.82
CA SER A 46 -5.93 -7.11 10.31
C SER A 46 -7.34 -7.49 9.85
N SER A 47 -8.26 -6.53 9.72
CA SER A 47 -9.63 -6.73 9.22
C SER A 47 -9.71 -7.38 7.84
N CYS A 48 -8.70 -7.18 6.98
CA CYS A 48 -8.63 -7.73 5.63
C CYS A 48 -7.39 -8.61 5.43
N SER A 49 -6.75 -9.03 6.53
CA SER A 49 -5.54 -9.87 6.55
C SER A 49 -4.45 -9.33 5.61
N ARG A 50 -4.15 -8.03 5.73
CA ARG A 50 -3.22 -7.34 4.84
C ARG A 50 -2.33 -6.36 5.59
N ALA A 51 -1.17 -6.08 5.02
CA ALA A 51 -0.37 -4.91 5.38
C ALA A 51 -0.54 -3.81 4.34
N ALA A 52 -0.48 -2.56 4.75
CA ALA A 52 -0.43 -1.42 3.85
C ALA A 52 0.83 -0.58 4.11
N ILE A 53 1.21 0.23 3.13
CA ILE A 53 2.35 1.12 3.19
C ILE A 53 1.82 2.54 3.01
N LYS A 54 2.02 3.39 4.01
CA LYS A 54 1.74 4.81 3.96
C LYS A 54 3.03 5.56 3.69
N GLY A 55 3.00 6.56 2.82
CA GLY A 55 4.19 7.34 2.53
C GLY A 55 3.96 8.48 1.55
N GLN A 56 5.00 9.23 1.24
CA GLN A 56 4.95 10.39 0.38
C GLN A 56 5.82 10.18 -0.86
N LYS A 57 5.29 10.53 -2.03
CA LYS A 57 6.07 10.58 -3.27
C LYS A 57 7.17 11.65 -3.16
N PRO A 58 8.33 11.47 -3.80
CA PRO A 58 9.32 12.53 -3.92
C PRO A 58 8.67 13.79 -4.48
N ARG A 59 8.89 14.91 -3.81
CA ARG A 59 8.43 16.21 -4.25
C ARG A 59 9.44 16.80 -5.23
N VAL A 60 8.95 17.28 -6.36
CA VAL A 60 9.70 18.23 -7.20
C VAL A 60 9.15 19.61 -6.89
N GLU A 61 9.98 20.49 -6.36
CA GLU A 61 9.58 21.88 -6.15
C GLU A 61 9.23 22.53 -7.50
N PRO A 62 8.15 23.34 -7.59
CA PRO A 62 7.44 24.02 -6.49
C PRO A 62 6.12 23.36 -6.05
N GLU A 63 5.87 22.08 -6.33
CA GLU A 63 4.55 21.46 -6.05
C GLU A 63 4.09 21.60 -4.59
N PRO A 64 2.79 21.76 -4.29
CA PRO A 64 2.32 21.87 -2.90
C PRO A 64 2.53 20.56 -2.12
N LEU A 65 2.57 20.67 -0.78
CA LEU A 65 2.58 19.51 0.11
C LEU A 65 1.30 18.69 -0.10
N ARG A 66 1.46 17.43 -0.50
CA ARG A 66 0.35 16.48 -0.68
C ARG A 66 0.18 15.60 0.56
N PRO A 67 -1.04 15.15 0.87
CA PRO A 67 -1.26 14.16 1.91
C PRO A 67 -0.52 12.86 1.57
N PRO A 68 -0.18 12.05 2.60
CA PRO A 68 0.44 10.75 2.37
C PRO A 68 -0.49 9.83 1.57
N TYR A 69 0.09 9.04 0.68
CA TYR A 69 -0.59 8.00 -0.07
C TYR A 69 -0.58 6.70 0.73
N ILE A 70 -1.63 5.90 0.58
CA ILE A 70 -1.75 4.57 1.16
C ILE A 70 -1.73 3.55 0.02
N VAL A 71 -0.78 2.62 0.09
CA VAL A 71 -0.57 1.56 -0.89
C VAL A 71 -0.85 0.22 -0.22
N VAL A 72 -1.67 -0.62 -0.85
CA VAL A 72 -2.00 -1.97 -0.38
C VAL A 72 -1.42 -2.98 -1.37
N PRO A 73 -0.42 -3.79 -0.97
CA PRO A 73 0.21 -4.77 -1.86
C PRO A 73 -0.67 -6.00 -2.10
N CYS A 74 -0.81 -6.36 -3.37
CA CYS A 74 -1.59 -7.51 -3.83
C CYS A 74 -0.81 -8.31 -4.87
N SER A 75 -1.01 -9.62 -4.90
CA SER A 75 -0.51 -10.44 -6.01
C SER A 75 -1.48 -10.36 -7.18
N LEU A 76 -0.97 -10.39 -8.42
CA LEU A 76 -1.80 -10.48 -9.62
C LEU A 76 -2.66 -11.75 -9.65
N ALA A 77 -2.19 -12.83 -9.03
CA ALA A 77 -2.93 -14.09 -8.91
C ALA A 77 -4.04 -14.04 -7.84
N GLU A 78 -4.10 -12.97 -7.04
CA GLU A 78 -5.07 -12.86 -5.97
C GLU A 78 -6.43 -12.36 -6.47
N SER A 79 -7.51 -13.03 -6.04
CA SER A 79 -8.88 -12.54 -6.25
C SER A 79 -9.30 -11.61 -5.12
N LEU A 80 -9.58 -10.35 -5.45
CA LEU A 80 -10.07 -9.35 -4.50
C LEU A 80 -11.59 -9.21 -4.60
N SER A 81 -12.27 -9.13 -3.46
CA SER A 81 -13.70 -8.84 -3.41
C SER A 81 -13.96 -7.38 -3.04
N THR A 82 -15.16 -6.88 -3.39
CA THR A 82 -15.62 -5.56 -2.96
C THR A 82 -15.74 -5.45 -1.44
N SER A 83 -16.18 -6.52 -0.77
CA SER A 83 -16.26 -6.59 0.70
C SER A 83 -14.87 -6.47 1.35
N TRP A 84 -13.83 -7.04 0.74
CA TRP A 84 -12.46 -6.91 1.20
C TRP A 84 -11.96 -5.46 1.10
N LEU A 85 -12.23 -4.78 -0.02
CA LEU A 85 -11.88 -3.38 -0.20
C LEU A 85 -12.59 -2.50 0.83
N GLN A 86 -13.88 -2.75 1.08
CA GLN A 86 -14.64 -2.02 2.09
C GLN A 86 -14.07 -2.23 3.50
N ALA A 87 -13.68 -3.46 3.85
CA ALA A 87 -13.04 -3.76 5.12
C ALA A 87 -11.68 -3.07 5.28
N ALA A 88 -10.91 -2.91 4.19
CA ALA A 88 -9.67 -2.17 4.19
C ALA A 88 -9.90 -0.68 4.44
N PHE A 89 -10.82 -0.04 3.70
CA PHE A 89 -11.18 1.37 3.92
C PHE A 89 -11.68 1.63 5.34
N THR A 90 -12.62 0.82 5.84
CA THR A 90 -13.16 0.96 7.20
C THR A 90 -12.10 0.80 8.28
N HIS A 91 -11.07 -0.02 8.06
CA HIS A 91 -9.98 -0.15 9.01
C HIS A 91 -9.02 1.04 8.94
N LEU A 92 -8.70 1.50 7.73
CA LEU A 92 -7.89 2.71 7.56
C LEU A 92 -8.53 3.93 8.23
N ASP A 93 -9.85 4.07 8.15
CA ASP A 93 -10.58 5.14 8.83
C ASP A 93 -10.39 5.11 10.36
N LYS A 94 -10.20 3.92 10.95
CA LYS A 94 -9.96 3.76 12.39
C LYS A 94 -8.52 4.05 12.79
N LEU A 95 -7.58 3.93 11.84
CA LEU A 95 -6.16 4.23 12.04
C LEU A 95 -5.85 5.71 11.78
N SER A 96 -6.74 6.43 11.09
CA SER A 96 -6.60 7.86 10.81
C SER A 96 -7.47 8.68 11.77
N ASP A 97 -6.83 9.44 12.67
CA ASP A 97 -7.56 10.29 13.62
C ASP A 97 -8.21 11.53 12.99
N ASP A 98 -7.70 11.98 11.84
CA ASP A 98 -8.06 13.29 11.27
C ASP A 98 -9.12 13.20 10.16
N LYS A 99 -8.94 12.28 9.20
CA LYS A 99 -9.82 12.18 8.03
C LYS A 99 -9.89 10.76 7.47
N PRO A 100 -11.09 10.26 7.10
CA PRO A 100 -11.25 8.96 6.46
C PRO A 100 -10.49 8.87 5.14
N ALA A 101 -9.97 7.67 4.85
CA ALA A 101 -9.24 7.42 3.61
C ALA A 101 -10.21 7.45 2.41
N SER A 102 -10.08 8.45 1.54
CA SER A 102 -10.89 8.58 0.34
C SER A 102 -10.38 7.72 -0.82
N GLU A 103 -9.09 7.39 -0.81
CA GLU A 103 -8.42 6.63 -1.86
C GLU A 103 -7.30 5.75 -1.29
N ILE A 104 -7.08 4.62 -1.95
CA ILE A 104 -5.94 3.73 -1.75
C ILE A 104 -5.37 3.35 -3.12
N PHE A 105 -4.10 2.97 -3.15
CA PHE A 105 -3.45 2.41 -4.33
C PHE A 105 -3.25 0.91 -4.13
N LEU A 106 -3.79 0.08 -5.02
CA LEU A 106 -3.44 -1.33 -5.06
C LEU A 106 -2.15 -1.50 -5.85
N ALA A 107 -1.11 -2.02 -5.21
CA ALA A 107 0.13 -2.39 -5.88
C ALA A 107 0.04 -3.85 -6.31
N MET A 108 -0.31 -4.08 -7.57
CA MET A 108 -0.45 -5.41 -8.16
C MET A 108 0.92 -5.89 -8.61
N THR A 109 1.41 -6.95 -7.96
CA THR A 109 2.71 -7.56 -8.20
C THR A 109 2.56 -8.84 -9.01
N SER A 110 3.32 -8.98 -10.09
CA SER A 110 3.37 -10.20 -10.91
C SER A 110 4.59 -11.06 -10.56
N GLU A 111 4.61 -12.30 -11.07
CA GLU A 111 5.68 -13.27 -10.81
C GLU A 111 7.04 -12.84 -11.40
N ASP A 112 7.03 -12.00 -12.44
CA ASP A 112 8.23 -11.39 -13.04
C ASP A 112 8.73 -10.14 -12.27
N ALA A 113 8.18 -9.89 -11.08
CA ALA A 113 8.45 -8.73 -10.24
C ALA A 113 8.06 -7.37 -10.83
N SER A 114 7.23 -7.33 -11.87
CA SER A 114 6.58 -6.09 -12.30
C SER A 114 5.52 -5.64 -11.28
N ILE A 115 5.37 -4.32 -11.12
CA ILE A 115 4.39 -3.72 -10.21
C ILE A 115 3.55 -2.68 -10.96
N VAL A 116 2.22 -2.80 -10.86
CA VAL A 116 1.26 -1.83 -11.40
C VAL A 116 0.42 -1.25 -10.26
N TYR A 117 0.27 0.07 -10.25
CA TYR A 117 -0.47 0.79 -9.20
C TYR A 117 -1.85 1.22 -9.70
N TYR A 118 -2.91 0.60 -9.17
CA TYR A 118 -4.29 0.99 -9.44
C TYR A 118 -4.84 1.88 -8.34
N LYS A 119 -5.34 3.06 -8.71
CA LYS A 119 -6.04 3.93 -7.78
C LYS A 119 -7.47 3.43 -7.58
N ILE A 120 -7.81 3.11 -6.33
CA ILE A 120 -9.17 2.77 -5.91
C ILE A 120 -9.70 3.91 -5.04
N SER A 121 -10.80 4.51 -5.46
CA SER A 121 -11.47 5.58 -4.74
C SER A 121 -12.74 5.06 -4.07
N ARG A 122 -13.11 5.67 -2.95
CA ARG A 122 -14.35 5.35 -2.26
C ARG A 122 -15.53 6.06 -2.94
N GLY A 123 -16.57 5.29 -3.26
CA GLY A 123 -17.77 5.81 -3.91
C GLY A 123 -17.57 6.13 -5.40
N ILE A 124 -18.48 6.93 -5.95
CA ILE A 124 -18.46 7.31 -7.37
C ILE A 124 -17.62 8.57 -7.53
N VAL A 125 -16.46 8.44 -8.18
CA VAL A 125 -15.60 9.55 -8.56
C VAL A 125 -15.82 9.93 -10.02
N LYS A 126 -15.83 11.24 -10.32
CA LYS A 126 -15.90 11.72 -11.69
C LYS A 126 -14.66 11.29 -12.46
N PRO A 127 -14.79 10.85 -13.73
CA PRO A 127 -13.63 10.59 -14.58
C PRO A 127 -12.76 11.86 -14.67
N PRO A 128 -11.43 11.73 -14.73
CA PRO A 128 -10.58 12.85 -15.08
C PRO A 128 -11.01 13.38 -16.46
N MET A 129 -11.24 14.70 -16.54
CA MET A 129 -11.48 15.40 -17.81
C MET A 129 -10.17 15.55 -18.58
#